data_AF-A0A660N8Q0-F1
#
_entry.id   AF-A0A660N8Q0-F1
#
_cell.length_a   1.000
_cell.length_b   1.000
_cell.length_c   1.000
_cell.angle_alpha   90.00
_cell.angle_beta   90.00
_cell.angle_gamma   90.00
#
_symmetry.space_group_name_H-M   'P 1'
#
loop_
_entity.id
_entity.type
_entity.pdbx_description
1 polymer ?
#
loop_
_entity_poly.entity_id
_entity_poly.type
_entity_poly.pdbx_seq_one_letter_code
_entity_poly.pdbx_strand_id
1 'polypeptide(L)'
;MKMRINKYLSEMGICSRREADRLIEAGRVKIDGRLAKMGENVEGENQVYVDEKRLGQESDIKKVKPILIAVNKPVGIVCTTSTKDRAKNIVEMVGFSQRIYPIGRLDKDSRGLILMTNQGDLVNKIMRAANFHEKEYIVRVNQPLSEE
;
A
#
# COMPACT_ATOMS: atom_id res chain seq x y z
N MET A 1 -8.74 14.32 14.97
CA MET A 1 -8.71 13.28 13.92
C MET A 1 -8.43 11.95 14.61
N LYS A 2 -9.18 10.88 14.30
CA LYS A 2 -9.03 9.57 14.93
C LYS A 2 -8.67 8.54 13.87
N MET A 3 -7.57 7.83 14.03
CA MET A 3 -7.07 6.87 13.04
C MET A 3 -6.51 5.62 13.70
N ARG A 4 -6.77 4.42 13.17
CA ARG A 4 -6.13 3.20 13.67
C ARG A 4 -4.60 3.29 13.55
N ILE A 5 -3.89 2.89 14.60
CA ILE A 5 -2.41 2.95 14.67
C ILE A 5 -1.74 2.29 13.46
N ASN A 6 -2.26 1.14 12.99
CA ASN A 6 -1.69 0.46 11.83
C ASN A 6 -1.86 1.24 10.51
N LYS A 7 -2.93 2.01 10.38
CA LYS A 7 -3.16 2.92 9.25
C LYS A 7 -2.22 4.13 9.38
N TYR A 8 -2.12 4.70 10.57
CA TYR A 8 -1.21 5.83 10.85
C TYR A 8 0.25 5.51 10.48
N LEU A 9 0.79 4.38 10.98
CA LEU A 9 2.16 3.95 10.66
C LEU A 9 2.35 3.70 9.15
N SER A 10 1.34 3.17 8.48
CA SER A 10 1.38 2.94 7.03
C SER A 10 1.35 4.24 6.21
N GLU A 11 0.61 5.26 6.65
CA GLU A 11 0.54 6.57 6.00
C GLU A 11 1.80 7.41 6.23
N MET A 12 2.43 7.24 7.39
CA MET A 12 3.76 7.80 7.65
C MET A 12 4.88 7.09 6.86
N GLY A 13 4.55 6.10 6.03
CA GLY A 13 5.49 5.40 5.16
C GLY A 13 6.41 4.41 5.88
N ILE A 14 6.19 4.15 7.18
CA ILE A 14 7.05 3.32 8.01
C ILE A 14 7.03 1.86 7.55
N CYS A 15 5.83 1.30 7.36
CA CYS A 15 5.68 -0.10 6.97
C CYS A 15 4.30 -0.37 6.36
N SER A 16 3.99 -1.63 6.02
CA SER A 16 2.63 -2.02 5.64
C SER A 16 1.72 -2.12 6.87
N ARG A 17 0.38 -2.05 6.70
CA ARG A 17 -0.55 -2.21 7.82
C ARG A 17 -0.36 -3.52 8.60
N ARG A 18 -0.12 -4.63 7.91
CA ARG A 18 0.13 -5.94 8.54
C ARG A 18 1.47 -5.98 9.28
N GLU A 19 2.46 -5.27 8.75
CA GLU A 19 3.76 -5.16 9.44
C GLU A 19 3.64 -4.26 10.67
N ALA A 20 2.87 -3.17 10.58
CA ALA A 20 2.54 -2.35 11.72
C ALA A 20 1.88 -3.18 12.84
N ASP A 21 0.92 -4.04 12.48
CA ASP A 21 0.29 -4.97 13.41
C ASP A 21 1.32 -5.88 14.12
N ARG A 22 2.31 -6.43 13.38
CA ARG A 22 3.40 -7.23 13.97
C ARG A 22 4.30 -6.42 14.90
N LEU A 23 4.62 -5.18 14.53
CA LEU A 23 5.44 -4.29 15.37
C LEU A 23 4.72 -3.96 16.69
N ILE A 24 3.40 -3.75 16.63
CA ILE A 24 2.56 -3.51 17.81
C ILE A 24 2.54 -4.76 18.70
N GLU A 25 2.28 -5.94 18.13
CA GLU A 25 2.29 -7.21 18.85
C GLU A 25 3.64 -7.53 19.49
N ALA A 26 4.74 -7.16 18.84
CA ALA A 26 6.09 -7.29 19.37
C ALA A 26 6.46 -6.22 20.42
N GLY A 27 5.54 -5.32 20.81
CA GLY A 27 5.79 -4.28 21.81
C GLY A 27 6.75 -3.18 21.33
N ARG A 28 6.95 -3.03 20.02
CA ARG A 28 7.90 -2.06 19.44
C ARG A 28 7.27 -0.69 19.16
N VAL A 29 5.97 -0.55 19.38
CA VAL A 29 5.21 0.69 19.13
C VAL A 29 4.68 1.24 20.45
N LYS A 30 4.94 2.53 20.71
CA LYS A 30 4.38 3.25 21.86
C LYS A 30 3.49 4.41 21.42
N ILE A 31 2.46 4.69 22.20
CA ILE A 31 1.60 5.87 22.09
C ILE A 31 1.68 6.57 23.44
N ASP A 32 2.15 7.82 23.50
CA ASP A 32 2.32 8.59 24.74
C ASP A 32 3.10 7.84 25.83
N GLY A 33 4.17 7.16 25.43
CA GLY A 33 5.07 6.42 26.33
C GLY A 33 4.58 5.04 26.76
N ARG A 34 3.32 4.66 26.50
CA ARG A 34 2.81 3.30 26.77
C ARG A 34 2.81 2.43 25.52
N LEU A 35 2.93 1.11 25.70
CA LEU A 35 2.82 0.16 24.59
C LEU A 35 1.45 0.28 23.90
N ALA A 36 1.47 0.36 22.57
CA ALA A 36 0.28 0.37 21.75
C ALA A 36 -0.42 -0.99 21.78
N LYS A 37 -1.75 -1.00 21.67
CA LYS A 37 -2.53 -2.23 21.53
C LYS A 37 -3.03 -2.40 20.10
N MET A 38 -3.24 -3.67 19.72
CA MET A 38 -3.81 -4.00 18.42
C MET A 38 -5.18 -3.36 18.22
N GLY A 39 -5.37 -2.70 17.06
CA GLY A 39 -6.61 -2.02 16.70
C GLY A 39 -6.87 -0.69 17.41
N GLU A 40 -5.95 -0.24 18.26
CA GLU A 40 -6.00 1.06 18.95
C GLU A 40 -6.00 2.23 17.95
N ASN A 41 -6.56 3.37 18.39
CA ASN A 41 -6.57 4.59 17.60
C ASN A 41 -5.54 5.59 18.13
N VAL A 42 -4.95 6.32 17.19
CA VAL A 42 -4.14 7.52 17.38
C VAL A 42 -5.02 8.73 17.15
N GLU A 43 -4.95 9.67 18.07
CA GLU A 43 -5.58 10.97 18.05
C GLU A 43 -4.53 12.07 17.79
N GLY A 44 -4.99 13.28 17.45
CA GLY A 44 -4.11 14.33 16.90
C GLY A 44 -2.98 14.79 17.83
N GLU A 45 -3.14 14.63 19.13
CA GLU A 45 -2.15 15.04 20.15
C GLU A 45 -1.22 13.91 20.57
N ASN A 46 -1.53 12.66 20.21
CA ASN A 46 -0.75 11.52 20.68
C ASN A 46 0.64 11.49 20.03
N GLN A 47 1.64 11.19 20.85
CA GLN A 47 3.01 10.98 20.43
C GLN A 47 3.24 9.50 20.14
N VAL A 48 3.42 9.16 18.86
CA VAL A 48 3.68 7.79 18.44
C VAL A 48 5.18 7.55 18.31
N TYR A 49 5.67 6.44 18.85
CA TYR A 49 7.06 6.02 18.74
C TYR A 49 7.12 4.61 18.14
N VAL A 50 8.12 4.37 17.30
CA VAL A 50 8.49 3.03 16.82
C VAL A 50 9.96 2.84 17.13
N ASP A 51 10.30 1.81 17.91
CA ASP A 51 11.69 1.56 18.37
C ASP A 51 12.34 2.78 19.02
N GLU A 52 11.62 3.44 19.94
CA GLU A 52 12.01 4.70 20.60
C GLU A 52 12.18 5.91 19.67
N LYS A 53 12.04 5.77 18.35
CA LYS A 53 12.02 6.91 17.42
C LYS A 53 10.63 7.53 17.39
N ARG A 54 10.53 8.80 17.80
CA ARG A 54 9.29 9.58 17.71
C ARG A 54 8.91 9.80 16.24
N LEU A 55 7.67 9.52 15.90
CA LEU A 55 7.07 9.86 14.62
C LEU A 55 6.43 11.24 14.71
N GLY A 56 6.47 12.00 13.61
CA GLY A 56 5.71 13.24 13.50
C GLY A 56 6.36 14.49 14.15
N GLN A 57 7.70 14.56 14.29
CA GLN A 57 8.35 15.86 14.50
C GLN A 57 8.30 16.68 13.20
N GLU A 58 8.22 18.02 13.27
CA GLU A 58 8.09 18.91 12.11
C GLU A 58 9.17 18.72 11.02
N SER A 59 10.34 18.17 11.40
CA SER A 59 11.41 17.74 10.49
C SER A 59 11.18 16.39 9.80
N ASP A 60 10.37 15.50 10.40
CA ASP A 60 9.99 14.17 9.89
C ASP A 60 8.60 14.17 9.21
N ILE A 61 7.74 15.16 9.48
CA ILE A 61 6.51 15.43 8.72
C ILE A 61 6.86 16.21 7.45
N LYS A 62 7.77 15.68 6.62
CA LYS A 62 7.59 15.94 5.19
C LYS A 62 6.30 15.23 4.83
N LYS A 63 5.17 15.96 4.80
CA LYS A 63 3.90 15.47 4.22
C LYS A 63 4.28 14.69 2.97
N VAL A 64 4.23 13.37 3.06
CA VAL A 64 4.70 12.52 1.96
C VAL A 64 3.84 12.93 0.79
N LYS A 65 4.46 13.55 -0.23
CA LYS A 65 3.69 14.13 -1.33
C LYS A 65 2.78 13.04 -1.89
N PRO A 66 1.51 13.35 -2.19
CA PRO A 66 0.63 12.40 -2.86
C PRO A 66 1.28 11.93 -4.16
N ILE A 67 1.42 10.62 -4.32
CA ILE A 67 1.98 9.99 -5.52
C ILE A 67 0.86 9.20 -6.19
N LEU A 68 0.70 9.37 -7.49
CA LEU A 68 -0.11 8.51 -8.34
C LEU A 68 0.62 8.36 -9.67
N ILE A 69 0.96 7.14 -10.05
CA ILE A 69 1.64 6.85 -11.30
C ILE A 69 0.89 5.79 -12.09
N ALA A 70 0.99 5.85 -13.41
CA ALA A 70 0.51 4.83 -14.33
C ALA A 70 1.70 4.01 -14.83
N VAL A 71 1.60 2.68 -14.72
CA VAL A 71 2.67 1.75 -15.09
C VAL A 71 2.12 0.80 -16.14
N ASN A 72 2.84 0.66 -17.27
CA ASN A 72 2.59 -0.44 -18.20
C ASN A 72 3.36 -1.66 -17.72
N LYS A 73 2.71 -2.52 -16.94
CA LYS A 73 3.31 -3.73 -16.38
C LYS A 73 3.56 -4.75 -17.50
N PRO A 74 4.78 -5.28 -17.66
CA PRO A 74 5.05 -6.37 -18.58
C PRO A 74 4.66 -7.74 -17.99
N VAL A 75 4.62 -8.75 -18.87
CA VAL A 75 4.52 -10.16 -18.49
C VAL A 75 5.76 -10.57 -17.67
N GLY A 76 5.57 -11.49 -16.73
CA GLY A 76 6.63 -12.06 -15.89
C GLY A 76 6.84 -11.34 -14.55
N ILE A 77 6.29 -10.15 -14.38
CA ILE A 77 6.36 -9.36 -13.14
C ILE A 77 5.17 -9.65 -12.24
N VAL A 78 5.40 -9.80 -10.94
CA VAL A 78 4.34 -10.08 -9.95
C VAL A 78 3.87 -8.79 -9.27
N CYS A 79 2.55 -8.60 -9.17
CA CYS A 79 1.95 -7.51 -8.40
C CYS A 79 1.96 -7.79 -6.89
N THR A 80 3.14 -7.67 -6.28
CA THR A 80 3.34 -7.80 -4.83
C THR A 80 4.25 -6.70 -4.32
N THR A 81 4.13 -6.37 -3.03
CA THR A 81 5.05 -5.50 -2.29
C THR A 81 6.02 -6.31 -1.42
N SER A 82 5.91 -7.64 -1.46
CA SER A 82 6.77 -8.58 -0.73
C SER A 82 8.03 -8.87 -1.52
N THR A 83 9.17 -8.86 -0.82
CA THR A 83 10.47 -9.31 -1.35
C THR A 83 10.72 -10.81 -1.12
N LYS A 84 9.82 -11.50 -0.41
CA LYS A 84 10.03 -12.90 0.01
C LYS A 84 10.01 -13.91 -1.13
N ASP A 85 9.28 -13.63 -2.20
CA ASP A 85 8.96 -14.63 -3.22
C ASP A 85 10.08 -14.84 -4.26
N ARG A 86 11.22 -14.14 -4.13
CA ARG A 86 12.37 -14.11 -5.08
C ARG A 86 12.02 -13.78 -6.54
N ALA A 87 10.74 -13.61 -6.86
CA ALA A 87 10.25 -13.19 -8.16
C ALA A 87 10.36 -11.66 -8.29
N LYS A 88 10.74 -11.20 -9.48
CA LYS A 88 10.74 -9.76 -9.80
C LYS A 88 9.34 -9.19 -9.57
N ASN A 89 9.23 -8.26 -8.63
CA ASN A 89 7.97 -7.63 -8.28
C ASN A 89 7.86 -6.23 -8.90
N ILE A 90 6.62 -5.73 -8.96
CA ILE A 90 6.32 -4.46 -9.61
C ILE A 90 6.96 -3.25 -8.91
N VAL A 91 7.17 -3.31 -7.59
CA VAL A 91 7.78 -2.20 -6.83
C VAL A 91 9.26 -2.08 -7.18
N GLU A 92 9.98 -3.20 -7.22
CA GLU A 92 11.38 -3.25 -7.64
C GLU A 92 11.56 -2.84 -9.10
N MET A 93 10.67 -3.31 -9.99
CA MET A 93 10.70 -2.94 -11.40
C MET A 93 10.56 -1.43 -11.61
N VAL A 94 9.66 -0.79 -10.87
CA VAL A 94 9.45 0.66 -10.97
C VAL A 94 10.59 1.43 -10.29
N GLY A 95 11.18 0.89 -9.23
CA GLY A 95 12.35 1.48 -8.57
C GLY A 95 12.08 2.87 -7.97
N PHE A 96 10.84 3.16 -7.56
CA PHE A 96 10.47 4.48 -7.05
C PHE A 96 11.10 4.73 -5.67
N SER A 97 11.65 5.92 -5.45
CA SER A 97 12.39 6.26 -4.21
C SER A 97 11.51 6.26 -2.96
N GLN A 98 10.22 6.56 -3.11
CA GLN A 98 9.23 6.56 -2.04
C GLN A 98 8.36 5.31 -2.09
N ARG A 99 7.89 4.86 -0.92
CA ARG A 99 7.02 3.68 -0.81
C ARG A 99 5.70 3.91 -1.57
N ILE A 100 5.52 3.14 -2.64
CA ILE A 100 4.28 3.05 -3.42
C ILE A 100 3.81 1.60 -3.51
N TYR A 101 2.52 1.41 -3.80
CA TYR A 101 1.90 0.10 -3.92
C TYR A 101 0.85 0.12 -5.03
N PRO A 102 0.60 -1.04 -5.69
CA PRO A 102 -0.34 -1.10 -6.80
C PRO A 102 -1.79 -0.92 -6.33
N ILE A 103 -2.59 -0.26 -7.16
CA ILE A 103 -4.04 -0.20 -7.05
C ILE A 103 -4.58 -1.46 -7.76
N GLY A 104 -4.90 -2.48 -6.96
CA GLY A 104 -5.30 -3.78 -7.48
C GLY A 104 -4.10 -4.64 -7.89
N ARG A 105 -4.37 -5.65 -8.73
CA ARG A 105 -3.39 -6.64 -9.16
C ARG A 105 -3.65 -7.01 -10.61
N LEU A 106 -2.57 -7.24 -11.34
CA LEU A 106 -2.56 -7.97 -12.60
C LEU A 106 -1.80 -9.26 -12.36
N ASP A 107 -2.24 -10.35 -12.99
CA ASP A 107 -1.55 -11.62 -12.91
C ASP A 107 -0.16 -11.57 -13.55
N LYS A 108 0.68 -12.54 -13.21
CA LYS A 108 2.08 -12.56 -13.66
C LYS A 108 2.18 -12.63 -15.18
N ASP A 109 1.31 -13.42 -15.79
CA ASP A 109 1.12 -13.64 -17.23
C ASP A 109 0.35 -12.51 -17.93
N SER A 110 -0.34 -11.65 -17.18
CA SER A 110 -1.03 -10.47 -17.70
C SER A 110 -0.10 -9.27 -17.86
N ARG A 111 -0.43 -8.37 -18.80
CA ARG A 111 0.27 -7.10 -19.05
C ARG A 111 -0.70 -5.93 -19.17
N GLY A 112 -0.19 -4.71 -19.04
CA GLY A 112 -0.95 -3.50 -19.33
C GLY A 112 -0.95 -2.50 -18.19
N LEU A 113 -1.95 -1.62 -18.19
CA LEU A 113 -2.05 -0.52 -17.26
C LEU A 113 -2.30 -1.02 -15.84
N ILE A 114 -1.49 -0.55 -14.90
CA ILE A 114 -1.76 -0.62 -13.46
C ILE A 114 -1.35 0.69 -12.81
N LEU A 115 -2.21 1.22 -11.94
CA LEU A 115 -1.90 2.43 -11.19
C LEU A 115 -1.14 2.06 -9.91
N MET A 116 -0.22 2.92 -9.46
CA MET A 116 0.46 2.78 -8.18
C MET A 116 0.44 4.08 -7.40
N THR A 117 0.30 3.99 -6.07
CA THR A 117 0.14 5.17 -5.21
C THR A 117 0.72 4.92 -3.81
N ASN A 118 0.98 5.98 -3.07
CA ASN A 118 1.21 5.94 -1.63
C ASN A 118 -0.07 6.23 -0.80
N GLN A 119 -1.20 6.50 -1.46
CA GLN A 119 -2.47 6.90 -0.83
C GLN A 119 -3.42 5.71 -0.67
N GLY A 120 -3.52 5.17 0.55
CA GLY A 120 -4.30 3.95 0.80
C GLY A 120 -5.80 4.13 0.62
N ASP A 121 -6.31 5.33 0.89
CA ASP A 121 -7.72 5.66 0.69
C ASP A 121 -8.10 5.69 -0.79
N LEU A 122 -7.18 6.08 -1.69
CA LEU A 122 -7.39 6.03 -3.13
C LEU A 122 -7.49 4.58 -3.63
N VAL A 123 -6.63 3.68 -3.12
CA VAL A 123 -6.70 2.24 -3.45
C VAL A 123 -8.09 1.69 -3.12
N ASN A 124 -8.58 1.94 -1.90
CA ASN A 124 -9.89 1.45 -1.47
C ASN A 124 -11.03 2.03 -2.30
N LYS A 125 -10.96 3.32 -2.68
CA LYS A 125 -11.96 3.94 -3.54
C LYS A 125 -11.99 3.31 -4.93
N ILE A 126 -10.85 3.11 -5.57
CA ILE A 126 -10.82 2.53 -6.93
C ILE A 126 -11.20 1.04 -6.92
N MET A 127 -10.82 0.29 -5.89
CA MET A 127 -10.99 -1.17 -5.85
C MET A 127 -12.37 -1.64 -5.37
N ARG A 128 -13.14 -0.79 -4.70
CA ARG A 128 -14.49 -1.17 -4.22
C ARG A 128 -15.45 -1.33 -5.40
N ALA A 129 -16.00 -2.53 -5.56
CA ALA A 129 -17.00 -2.84 -6.59
C ALA A 129 -18.21 -1.90 -6.55
N ALA A 130 -18.65 -1.51 -5.34
CA ALA A 130 -19.75 -0.57 -5.13
C ALA A 130 -19.52 0.84 -5.73
N ASN A 131 -18.28 1.17 -6.11
CA ASN A 131 -17.97 2.44 -6.75
C ASN A 131 -17.99 2.35 -8.29
N PHE A 132 -18.26 1.17 -8.86
CA PHE A 132 -18.48 0.95 -10.30
C PHE A 132 -17.38 1.52 -11.22
N HIS A 133 -16.13 1.57 -10.74
CA HIS A 133 -15.01 1.98 -11.57
C HIS A 133 -14.66 0.88 -12.58
N GLU A 134 -14.83 1.19 -13.86
CA GLU A 134 -14.55 0.27 -14.97
C GLU A 134 -13.06 -0.08 -15.08
N LYS A 135 -12.80 -1.28 -15.59
CA LYS A 135 -11.48 -1.82 -15.92
C LYS A 135 -11.63 -2.56 -17.24
N GLU A 136 -11.04 -2.03 -18.30
CA GLU A 136 -11.12 -2.59 -19.64
C GLU A 136 -9.90 -3.47 -19.95
N TYR A 137 -10.13 -4.57 -20.66
CA TYR A 137 -9.11 -5.53 -21.04
C TYR A 137 -9.21 -5.85 -22.53
N ILE A 138 -8.06 -5.86 -23.21
CA ILE A 138 -7.94 -6.44 -24.55
C ILE A 138 -7.57 -7.90 -24.36
N VAL A 139 -8.51 -8.80 -24.68
CA VAL A 139 -8.34 -10.25 -24.52
C VAL A 139 -8.22 -10.92 -25.87
N ARG A 140 -7.24 -11.82 -26.01
CA ARG A 140 -7.11 -12.71 -27.16
C ARG A 140 -7.45 -14.13 -26.73
N VAL A 141 -8.39 -14.74 -27.43
CA VAL A 141 -8.82 -16.13 -27.23
C VAL A 141 -8.18 -17.06 -28.26
N ASN A 142 -8.16 -18.36 -27.97
CA ASN A 142 -7.58 -19.40 -28.83
C ASN A 142 -8.59 -20.03 -29.80
N GLN A 143 -9.87 -19.71 -29.65
CA GLN A 143 -10.94 -20.15 -30.54
C GLN A 143 -11.72 -18.92 -31.05
N PRO A 144 -12.40 -19.03 -32.21
CA PRO A 144 -13.34 -18.01 -32.64
C PRO A 144 -14.40 -17.77 -31.56
N LEU A 145 -14.84 -16.51 -31.41
CA LEU A 145 -15.97 -16.18 -30.55
C LEU A 145 -17.25 -16.63 -31.27
N SER A 146 -18.08 -17.43 -30.59
CA SER A 146 -19.48 -17.63 -30.98
C SER A 146 -20.29 -16.39 -30.62
N GLU A 147 -21.39 -16.16 -31.34
CA GLU A 147 -22.39 -15.14 -30.99
C GLU A 147 -23.34 -15.62 -29.87
N GLU A 148 -23.34 -16.92 -29.58
CA GLU A 148 -24.01 -17.56 -28.43
C GLU A 148 -23.12 -17.62 -27.19
#